data_AF-A0A932X4Y0-F1
#
_entry.id   AF-A0A932X4Y0-F1
#
_cell.length_a   1.000
_cell.length_b   1.000
_cell.length_c   1.000
_cell.angle_alpha   90.00
_cell.angle_beta   90.00
_cell.angle_gamma   90.00
#
_symmetry.space_group_name_H-M   'P 1'
#
loop_
_entity.id
_entity.type
_entity.pdbx_description
1 polymer ?
#
loop_
_entity_poly.entity_id
_entity_poly.type
_entity_poly.pdbx_seq_one_letter_code
_entity_poly.pdbx_strand_id
1 'polypeptide(L)'
;FYMDIRAGGKNYDEFVRRTIEEEGAVYLRGRVSRVYEKNGKLIVKGADTLSGEPVEIEADLVVLATAIQPRKGIESVAQMLRVPYDGYGFLSEAHPKLRPVETNSAGIYLAGACQAPKDIPETVAQASAAASKVLGLFSAEELEREPTVSVVNERTCIGCFECERICPFGAIERKEVRDRQGNLLKVVSSVNPGVCAGCGACAVGCRSGSIELLGYTDQQIFAELAAC
;
A
#
# COMPACT_ATOMS: atom_id res chain seq x y z
N PHE A 1 8.25 21.20 -24.09
CA PHE A 1 9.06 19.96 -24.20
C PHE A 1 8.30 18.80 -23.58
N TYR A 2 8.16 17.68 -24.29
CA TYR A 2 7.52 16.46 -23.79
C TYR A 2 8.11 15.21 -24.46
N MET A 3 7.95 14.03 -23.87
CA MET A 3 8.25 12.75 -24.55
C MET A 3 6.97 12.16 -25.14
N ASP A 4 5.98 11.96 -24.26
CA ASP A 4 4.64 11.49 -24.59
C ASP A 4 3.63 12.35 -23.83
N ILE A 5 2.56 12.77 -24.51
CA ILE A 5 1.43 13.45 -23.87
C ILE A 5 0.51 12.36 -23.32
N ARG A 6 0.29 12.36 -22.00
CA ARG A 6 -0.55 11.36 -21.32
C ARG A 6 -1.90 11.96 -20.94
N ALA A 7 -2.80 12.02 -21.91
CA ALA A 7 -4.14 12.58 -21.80
C ALA A 7 -5.20 11.47 -21.66
N GLY A 8 -5.08 10.62 -20.64
CA GLY A 8 -5.90 9.39 -20.51
C GLY A 8 -7.33 9.58 -19.97
N GLY A 9 -7.67 10.78 -19.49
CA GLY A 9 -8.99 11.10 -18.92
C GLY A 9 -10.00 11.57 -19.96
N LYS A 10 -11.28 11.62 -19.57
CA LYS A 10 -12.34 12.16 -20.42
C LYS A 10 -12.06 13.64 -20.73
N ASN A 11 -12.11 14.00 -22.02
CA ASN A 11 -11.86 15.34 -22.54
C ASN A 11 -10.40 15.84 -22.40
N TYR A 12 -9.44 14.99 -22.02
CA TYR A 12 -8.05 15.43 -21.83
C TYR A 12 -7.35 15.65 -23.18
N ASP A 13 -7.65 14.84 -24.19
CA ASP A 13 -7.08 15.01 -25.53
C ASP A 13 -7.61 16.29 -26.19
N GLU A 14 -8.92 16.55 -26.04
CA GLU A 14 -9.57 17.78 -26.49
C GLU A 14 -8.98 19.01 -25.78
N PHE A 15 -8.65 18.89 -24.48
CA PHE A 15 -7.97 19.96 -23.76
C PHE A 15 -6.59 20.25 -24.37
N VAL A 16 -5.78 19.22 -24.62
CA VAL A 16 -4.46 19.37 -25.27
C VAL A 16 -4.61 20.02 -26.64
N ARG A 17 -5.55 19.53 -27.45
CA ARG A 17 -5.83 20.05 -28.79
C ARG A 17 -6.23 21.52 -28.76
N ARG A 18 -7.15 21.90 -27.86
CA ARG A 18 -7.58 23.29 -27.68
C ARG A 18 -6.41 24.19 -27.30
N THR A 19 -5.54 23.75 -26.39
CA THR A 19 -4.36 24.52 -25.98
C THR A 19 -3.37 24.73 -27.13
N ILE A 20 -3.30 23.80 -28.09
CA ILE A 20 -2.47 23.96 -29.30
C ILE A 20 -3.17 24.89 -30.31
N GLU A 21 -4.43 24.61 -30.65
CA GLU A 21 -5.14 25.25 -31.77
C GLU A 21 -5.68 26.65 -31.43
N GLU A 22 -6.19 26.85 -30.21
CA GLU A 22 -6.86 28.10 -29.80
C GLU A 22 -5.95 28.99 -28.95
N GLU A 23 -5.10 28.41 -28.10
CA GLU A 23 -4.21 29.17 -27.19
C GLU A 23 -2.79 29.34 -27.76
N GLY A 24 -2.46 28.65 -28.86
CA GLY A 24 -1.17 28.79 -29.55
C GLY A 24 0.03 28.19 -28.82
N ALA A 25 -0.19 27.28 -27.87
CA ALA A 25 0.90 26.65 -27.13
C ALA A 25 1.73 25.73 -28.05
N VAL A 26 3.06 25.87 -28.00
CA VAL A 26 3.99 25.08 -28.81
C VAL A 26 4.46 23.84 -28.07
N TYR A 27 4.11 22.66 -28.58
CA TYR A 27 4.53 21.37 -28.05
C TYR A 27 5.72 20.82 -28.83
N LEU A 28 6.92 20.94 -28.25
CA LEU A 28 8.14 20.37 -28.81
C LEU A 28 8.37 18.96 -28.24
N ARG A 29 8.38 17.94 -29.10
CA ARG A 29 8.63 16.55 -28.69
C ARG A 29 10.12 16.31 -28.54
N GLY A 30 10.58 16.24 -27.32
CA GLY A 30 12.00 16.25 -27.00
C GLY A 30 12.28 16.25 -25.51
N ARG A 31 13.46 15.75 -25.15
CA ARG A 31 13.96 15.82 -23.77
C ARG A 31 14.97 16.95 -23.65
N VAL A 32 14.76 17.80 -22.64
CA VAL A 32 15.73 18.84 -22.29
C VAL A 32 16.97 18.17 -21.70
N SER A 33 18.13 18.54 -22.22
CA SER A 33 19.44 18.04 -21.76
C SER A 33 20.02 18.90 -20.64
N ARG A 34 19.87 20.23 -20.75
CA ARG A 34 20.39 21.19 -19.78
C ARG A 34 19.62 22.50 -19.84
N VAL A 35 19.49 23.13 -18.68
CA VAL A 35 19.08 24.53 -18.54
C VAL A 35 20.22 25.29 -17.87
N TYR A 36 20.59 26.44 -18.42
CA TYR A 36 21.67 27.27 -17.87
C TYR A 36 21.43 28.75 -18.20
N GLU A 37 21.98 29.64 -17.40
CA GLU A 37 21.83 31.08 -17.63
C GLU A 37 22.90 31.60 -18.60
N LYS A 38 22.50 32.51 -19.50
CA LYS A 38 23.40 33.23 -20.40
C LYS A 38 22.83 34.63 -20.65
N ASN A 39 23.63 35.67 -20.43
CA ASN A 39 23.26 37.07 -20.66
C ASN A 39 21.94 37.49 -19.97
N GLY A 40 21.67 36.98 -18.76
CA GLY A 40 20.45 37.30 -18.00
C GLY A 40 19.18 36.57 -18.47
N LYS A 41 19.30 35.59 -19.39
CA LYS A 41 18.19 34.71 -19.80
C LYS A 41 18.50 33.24 -19.54
N LEU A 42 17.45 32.43 -19.39
CA LEU A 42 17.58 30.98 -19.27
C LEU A 42 17.61 30.35 -20.66
N ILE A 43 18.64 29.56 -20.93
CA ILE A 43 18.81 28.81 -22.16
C ILE A 43 18.39 27.36 -21.91
N VAL A 44 17.34 26.92 -22.61
CA VAL A 44 16.85 25.54 -22.58
C VAL A 44 17.41 24.80 -23.79
N LYS A 45 18.33 23.86 -23.55
CA LYS A 45 18.94 23.05 -24.61
C LYS A 45 18.34 21.65 -24.61
N GLY A 46 17.76 21.24 -25.74
CA GLY A 46 17.20 19.92 -25.95
C GLY A 46 17.41 19.42 -27.37
N ALA A 47 16.70 18.36 -27.72
CA ALA A 47 16.60 17.86 -29.08
C ALA A 47 15.13 17.81 -29.46
N ASP A 48 14.78 18.28 -30.66
CA ASP A 48 13.50 17.98 -31.26
C ASP A 48 13.59 16.63 -31.95
N THR A 49 12.89 15.64 -31.39
CA THR A 49 12.92 14.27 -31.89
C THR A 49 12.13 14.08 -33.17
N LEU A 50 11.29 15.03 -33.58
CA LEU A 50 10.55 14.96 -34.84
C LEU A 50 11.40 15.42 -36.02
N SER A 51 12.17 16.51 -35.84
CA SER A 51 13.11 16.99 -36.86
C SER A 51 14.48 16.33 -36.77
N GLY A 52 14.86 15.78 -35.61
CA GLY A 52 16.18 15.20 -35.36
C GLY A 52 17.24 16.24 -34.99
N GLU A 53 16.87 17.52 -34.89
CA GLU A 53 17.80 18.63 -34.71
C GLU A 53 17.92 19.07 -33.23
N PRO A 54 19.10 19.55 -32.81
CA PRO A 54 19.25 20.21 -31.52
C PRO A 54 18.48 21.52 -31.51
N VAL A 55 17.84 21.83 -30.37
CA VAL A 55 17.09 23.08 -30.18
C VAL A 55 17.60 23.81 -28.95
N GLU A 56 17.82 25.11 -29.10
CA GLU A 56 18.09 26.04 -28.01
C GLU A 56 16.99 27.11 -27.96
N ILE A 57 16.33 27.24 -26.81
CA ILE A 57 15.26 28.22 -26.60
C ILE A 57 15.70 29.17 -25.47
N GLU A 58 15.67 30.48 -25.75
CA GLU A 58 15.81 31.50 -24.71
C GLU A 58 14.46 31.71 -24.03
N ALA A 59 14.42 31.62 -22.70
CA ALA A 59 13.23 31.79 -21.89
C ALA A 59 13.49 32.73 -20.71
N ASP A 60 12.49 33.54 -20.37
CA ASP A 60 12.52 34.39 -19.16
C ASP A 60 12.18 33.57 -17.90
N LEU A 61 11.43 32.48 -18.05
CA LEU A 61 11.08 31.54 -16.98
C LEU A 61 11.06 30.11 -17.52
N VAL A 62 11.62 29.18 -16.73
CA VAL A 62 11.54 27.75 -16.99
C VAL A 62 10.76 27.08 -15.87
N VAL A 63 9.62 26.49 -16.22
CA VAL A 63 8.78 25.74 -15.27
C VAL A 63 9.10 24.25 -15.36
N LEU A 64 9.48 23.65 -14.23
CA LEU A 64 9.71 22.21 -14.13
C LEU A 64 8.41 21.51 -13.72
N ALA A 65 7.83 20.72 -14.62
CA ALA A 65 6.73 19.82 -14.30
C ALA A 65 7.25 18.62 -13.50
N THR A 66 7.40 18.79 -12.19
CA THR A 66 7.98 17.77 -11.29
C THR A 66 7.01 16.62 -11.02
N ALA A 67 7.56 15.43 -10.79
CA ALA A 67 6.78 14.26 -10.42
C ALA A 67 6.19 14.37 -9.01
N ILE A 68 5.06 13.69 -8.79
CA ILE A 68 4.50 13.46 -7.45
C ILE A 68 5.36 12.43 -6.73
N GLN A 69 5.73 12.73 -5.49
CA GLN A 69 6.40 11.82 -4.57
C GLN A 69 5.54 11.59 -3.33
N PRO A 70 5.68 10.43 -2.66
CA PRO A 70 5.03 10.22 -1.39
C PRO A 70 5.42 11.29 -0.36
N ARG A 71 4.52 11.55 0.57
CA ARG A 71 4.77 12.50 1.65
C ARG A 71 5.94 11.99 2.50
N LYS A 72 6.88 12.89 2.84
CA LYS A 72 7.96 12.56 3.78
C LYS A 72 7.39 12.03 5.10
N GLY A 73 7.88 10.87 5.54
CA GLY A 73 7.44 10.21 6.77
C GLY A 73 6.15 9.39 6.62
N ILE A 74 5.71 9.08 5.40
CA ILE A 74 4.57 8.19 5.18
C ILE A 74 4.85 6.77 5.71
N GLU A 75 6.11 6.36 5.77
CA GLU A 75 6.54 5.02 6.21
C GLU A 75 6.20 4.78 7.68
N SER A 76 6.32 5.80 8.54
CA SER A 76 5.96 5.67 9.95
C SER A 76 4.45 5.49 10.13
N VAL A 77 3.64 6.19 9.32
CA VAL A 77 2.18 6.03 9.29
C VAL A 77 1.81 4.65 8.75
N ALA A 78 2.47 4.21 7.67
CA ALA A 78 2.25 2.90 7.09
C ALA A 78 2.57 1.77 8.08
N GLN A 79 3.68 1.87 8.82
CA GLN A 79 4.05 0.91 9.87
C GLN A 79 3.07 0.93 11.04
N MET A 80 2.67 2.13 11.51
CA MET A 80 1.69 2.27 12.59
C MET A 80 0.34 1.63 12.24
N LEU A 81 -0.10 1.83 10.99
CA LEU A 81 -1.34 1.27 10.45
C LEU A 81 -1.17 -0.15 9.90
N ARG A 82 0.06 -0.70 9.88
CA ARG A 82 0.39 -2.00 9.30
C ARG A 82 -0.09 -2.14 7.84
N VAL A 83 0.04 -1.08 7.05
CA VAL A 83 -0.32 -1.05 5.63
C VAL A 83 0.95 -1.22 4.79
N PRO A 84 0.97 -2.16 3.81
CA PRO A 84 2.10 -2.30 2.90
C PRO A 84 2.25 -1.06 2.00
N TYR A 85 3.45 -0.82 1.51
CA TYR A 85 3.75 0.22 0.53
C TYR A 85 4.72 -0.32 -0.53
N ASP A 86 4.69 0.28 -1.71
CA ASP A 86 5.52 -0.13 -2.85
C ASP A 86 6.98 0.36 -2.73
N GLY A 87 7.82 -0.03 -3.69
CA GLY A 87 9.24 0.38 -3.72
C GLY A 87 9.47 1.89 -3.90
N TYR A 88 8.42 2.66 -4.21
CA TYR A 88 8.47 4.11 -4.34
C TYR A 88 7.94 4.84 -3.09
N GLY A 89 7.32 4.12 -2.15
CA GLY A 89 6.75 4.65 -0.91
C GLY A 89 5.26 4.99 -0.98
N PHE A 90 4.54 4.58 -2.03
CA PHE A 90 3.09 4.72 -2.10
C PHE A 90 2.39 3.56 -1.38
N LEU A 91 1.32 3.85 -0.65
CA LEU A 91 0.55 2.83 0.08
C LEU A 91 -0.11 1.85 -0.90
N SER A 92 0.01 0.55 -0.63
CA SER A 92 -0.48 -0.49 -1.52
C SER A 92 -1.90 -0.94 -1.16
N GLU A 93 -2.75 -1.02 -2.18
CA GLU A 93 -4.06 -1.64 -2.08
C GLU A 93 -3.96 -3.18 -1.93
N ALA A 94 -5.05 -3.80 -1.50
CA ALA A 94 -5.16 -5.25 -1.39
C ALA A 94 -5.16 -5.95 -2.76
N HIS A 95 -5.84 -5.37 -3.75
CA HIS A 95 -5.85 -5.89 -5.11
C HIS A 95 -6.18 -4.78 -6.13
N PRO A 96 -5.37 -4.59 -7.20
CA PRO A 96 -5.50 -3.44 -8.12
C PRO A 96 -6.87 -3.28 -8.78
N LYS A 97 -7.58 -4.39 -9.04
CA LYS A 97 -8.91 -4.39 -9.69
C LYS A 97 -10.08 -4.62 -8.74
N LEU A 98 -10.02 -5.68 -7.92
CA LEU A 98 -11.14 -6.12 -7.08
C LEU A 98 -11.29 -5.29 -5.80
N ARG A 99 -10.17 -4.81 -5.23
CA ARG A 99 -10.13 -4.12 -3.93
C ARG A 99 -9.20 -2.90 -3.99
N PRO A 100 -9.46 -1.93 -4.89
CA PRO A 100 -8.52 -0.83 -5.19
C PRO A 100 -8.42 0.25 -4.11
N VAL A 101 -9.34 0.24 -3.14
CA VAL A 101 -9.40 1.20 -2.03
C VAL A 101 -9.22 0.54 -0.67
N GLU A 102 -9.07 -0.78 -0.64
CA GLU A 102 -8.93 -1.55 0.59
C GLU A 102 -7.48 -1.93 0.76
N THR A 103 -7.04 -2.14 2.00
CA THR A 103 -5.71 -2.70 2.28
C THR A 103 -5.83 -4.15 2.76
N ASN A 104 -4.68 -4.82 2.91
CA ASN A 104 -4.61 -6.14 3.54
C ASN A 104 -4.89 -6.09 5.04
N SER A 105 -4.87 -4.90 5.64
CA SER A 105 -5.27 -4.68 7.03
C SER A 105 -6.76 -4.35 7.08
N ALA A 106 -7.53 -5.26 7.67
CA ALA A 106 -8.98 -5.12 7.78
C ALA A 106 -9.36 -3.80 8.46
N GLY A 107 -10.38 -3.13 7.93
CA GLY A 107 -10.85 -1.83 8.44
C GLY A 107 -9.99 -0.63 8.01
N ILE A 108 -8.90 -0.84 7.26
CA ILE A 108 -8.04 0.25 6.76
C ILE A 108 -8.19 0.38 5.25
N TYR A 109 -8.51 1.60 4.82
CA TYR A 109 -8.81 1.96 3.43
C TYR A 109 -7.91 3.10 2.96
N LEU A 110 -7.76 3.23 1.63
CA LEU A 110 -6.93 4.21 0.97
C LEU A 110 -7.78 5.18 0.14
N ALA A 111 -7.41 6.46 0.16
CA ALA A 111 -8.03 7.48 -0.69
C ALA A 111 -7.01 8.55 -1.08
N GLY A 112 -6.95 8.86 -2.38
CA GLY A 112 -6.16 9.94 -2.94
C GLY A 112 -4.72 9.57 -3.28
N ALA A 113 -3.88 10.59 -3.42
CA ALA A 113 -2.53 10.46 -3.95
C ALA A 113 -1.54 9.69 -3.06
N CYS A 114 -1.93 9.31 -1.84
CA CYS A 114 -1.11 8.45 -0.99
C CYS A 114 -0.92 7.04 -1.55
N GLN A 115 -1.85 6.58 -2.41
CA GLN A 115 -1.81 5.26 -3.04
C GLN A 115 -1.10 5.25 -4.39
N ALA A 116 -1.11 6.36 -5.13
CA ALA A 116 -0.41 6.54 -6.40
C ALA A 116 -0.62 7.97 -6.90
N PRO A 117 0.26 8.52 -7.78
CA PRO A 117 -0.01 9.76 -8.51
C PRO A 117 -1.34 9.68 -9.26
N LYS A 118 -2.24 10.63 -9.01
CA LYS A 118 -3.58 10.68 -9.62
C LYS A 118 -4.11 12.10 -9.66
N ASP A 119 -5.10 12.34 -10.49
CA ASP A 119 -5.75 13.64 -10.59
C ASP A 119 -6.86 13.84 -9.54
N ILE A 120 -7.49 15.02 -9.58
CA ILE A 120 -8.56 15.39 -8.66
C ILE A 120 -9.80 14.49 -8.86
N PRO A 121 -10.35 14.34 -10.09
CA PRO A 121 -11.46 13.42 -10.33
C PRO A 121 -11.24 12.00 -9.81
N GLU A 122 -10.10 11.40 -10.09
CA GLU A 122 -9.73 10.07 -9.61
C GLU A 122 -9.66 10.03 -8.07
N THR A 123 -9.09 11.06 -7.45
CA THR A 123 -9.04 11.18 -6.00
C THR A 123 -10.43 11.24 -5.37
N VAL A 124 -11.34 12.03 -5.95
CA VAL A 124 -12.71 12.17 -5.45
C VAL A 124 -13.50 10.86 -5.61
N ALA A 125 -13.35 10.19 -6.76
CA ALA A 125 -13.95 8.87 -6.99
C ALA A 125 -13.43 7.84 -5.98
N GLN A 126 -12.11 7.81 -5.74
CA GLN A 126 -11.49 6.91 -4.77
C GLN A 126 -11.97 7.19 -3.34
N ALA A 127 -12.09 8.46 -2.94
CA ALA A 127 -12.62 8.85 -1.63
C ALA A 127 -14.07 8.37 -1.44
N SER A 128 -14.89 8.47 -2.48
CA SER A 128 -16.28 8.01 -2.46
C SER A 128 -16.36 6.47 -2.36
N ALA A 129 -15.49 5.77 -3.08
CA ALA A 129 -15.37 4.31 -3.00
C ALA A 129 -14.90 3.85 -1.61
N ALA A 130 -13.91 4.51 -1.02
CA ALA A 130 -13.46 4.22 0.35
C ALA A 130 -14.58 4.44 1.37
N ALA A 131 -15.31 5.56 1.28
CA ALA A 131 -16.45 5.84 2.15
C ALA A 131 -17.56 4.78 2.00
N SER A 132 -17.86 4.34 0.78
CA SER A 132 -18.84 3.27 0.53
C SER A 132 -18.42 1.95 1.17
N LYS A 133 -17.14 1.58 1.13
CA LYS A 133 -16.62 0.37 1.78
C LYS A 133 -16.70 0.45 3.30
N VAL A 134 -16.40 1.62 3.87
CA VAL A 134 -16.55 1.89 5.31
C VAL A 134 -18.03 1.79 5.73
N LEU A 135 -18.95 2.36 4.95
CA LEU A 135 -20.38 2.21 5.20
C LEU A 135 -20.83 0.75 5.12
N GLY A 136 -20.30 -0.03 4.18
CA GLY A 136 -20.53 -1.48 4.10
C GLY A 136 -20.06 -2.21 5.36
N LEU A 137 -18.88 -1.86 5.87
CA LEU A 137 -18.35 -2.42 7.12
C LEU A 137 -19.27 -2.12 8.32
N PHE A 138 -19.83 -0.92 8.39
CA PHE A 138 -20.75 -0.52 9.47
C PHE A 138 -22.22 -0.85 9.22
N SER A 139 -22.55 -1.50 8.09
CA SER A 139 -23.94 -1.83 7.75
C SER A 139 -24.49 -3.04 8.51
N ALA A 140 -23.61 -3.80 9.16
CA ALA A 140 -23.95 -4.95 9.99
C ALA A 140 -23.51 -4.71 11.44
N GLU A 141 -24.30 -5.20 12.40
CA GLU A 141 -23.96 -5.16 13.82
C GLU A 141 -22.80 -6.12 14.16
N GLU A 142 -22.67 -7.21 13.40
CA GLU A 142 -21.63 -8.22 13.55
C GLU A 142 -20.93 -8.46 12.22
N LEU A 143 -19.63 -8.76 12.28
CA LEU A 143 -18.80 -9.07 11.12
C LEU A 143 -18.44 -10.54 11.12
N GLU A 144 -18.75 -11.22 10.02
CA GLU A 144 -18.24 -12.56 9.77
C GLU A 144 -16.77 -12.49 9.40
N ARG A 145 -15.98 -13.38 10.02
CA ARG A 145 -14.54 -13.50 9.77
C ARG A 145 -14.23 -14.94 9.40
N GLU A 146 -13.24 -15.12 8.53
CA GLU A 146 -12.69 -16.45 8.29
C GLU A 146 -12.23 -17.08 9.61
N PRO A 147 -12.66 -18.32 9.92
CA PRO A 147 -12.30 -19.01 11.15
C PRO A 147 -10.86 -19.55 11.12
N THR A 148 -10.13 -19.33 10.03
CA THR A 148 -8.73 -19.68 9.82
C THR A 148 -7.83 -18.78 10.66
N VAL A 149 -7.90 -18.93 11.98
CA VAL A 149 -7.10 -18.16 12.94
C VAL A 149 -6.10 -19.06 13.64
N SER A 150 -4.98 -18.49 14.07
CA SER A 150 -4.00 -19.22 14.87
C SER A 150 -4.51 -19.39 16.31
N VAL A 151 -4.29 -20.57 16.90
CA VAL A 151 -4.67 -20.89 18.28
C VAL A 151 -3.44 -21.38 19.03
N VAL A 152 -3.26 -20.92 20.27
CA VAL A 152 -2.14 -21.33 21.12
C VAL A 152 -2.59 -22.39 22.12
N ASN A 153 -1.86 -23.50 22.19
CA ASN A 153 -1.96 -24.47 23.25
C ASN A 153 -1.25 -23.95 24.52
N GLU A 154 -2.03 -23.45 25.47
CA GLU A 154 -1.52 -22.88 26.72
C GLU A 154 -0.70 -23.88 27.55
N ARG A 155 -0.92 -25.19 27.40
CA ARG A 155 -0.19 -26.20 28.17
C ARG A 155 1.24 -26.35 27.68
N THR A 156 1.44 -26.41 26.37
CA THR A 156 2.76 -26.60 25.77
C THR A 156 3.51 -25.30 25.53
N CYS A 157 2.82 -24.15 25.51
CA CYS A 157 3.44 -22.85 25.31
C CYS A 157 4.46 -22.53 26.43
N ILE A 158 5.67 -22.18 26.02
CA ILE A 158 6.80 -21.83 26.91
C ILE A 158 6.95 -20.32 27.15
N GLY A 159 6.11 -19.48 26.53
CA GLY A 159 6.15 -18.01 26.73
C GLY A 159 7.42 -17.33 26.18
N CYS A 160 7.97 -17.77 25.04
CA CYS A 160 9.15 -17.13 24.43
C CYS A 160 8.83 -15.87 23.63
N PHE A 161 7.55 -15.64 23.29
CA PHE A 161 7.01 -14.49 22.56
C PHE A 161 7.62 -14.19 21.17
N GLU A 162 8.32 -15.15 20.55
CA GLU A 162 8.78 -15.02 19.16
C GLU A 162 7.59 -14.80 18.19
N CYS A 163 6.46 -15.46 18.47
CA CYS A 163 5.22 -15.30 17.73
C CYS A 163 4.68 -13.85 17.76
N GLU A 164 4.91 -13.10 18.84
CA GLU A 164 4.52 -11.69 18.96
C GLU A 164 5.32 -10.83 17.96
N ARG A 165 6.63 -11.10 17.85
CA ARG A 165 7.54 -10.37 16.97
C ARG A 165 7.26 -10.65 15.48
N ILE A 166 6.95 -11.89 15.12
CA ILE A 166 6.75 -12.27 13.71
C ILE A 166 5.37 -11.86 13.17
N CYS A 167 4.39 -11.58 14.03
CA CYS A 167 3.03 -11.29 13.59
C CYS A 167 2.94 -9.88 12.94
N PRO A 168 2.71 -9.78 11.61
CA PRO A 168 2.66 -8.48 10.94
C PRO A 168 1.39 -7.70 11.31
N PHE A 169 0.36 -8.38 11.81
CA PHE A 169 -0.93 -7.79 12.20
C PHE A 169 -1.01 -7.40 13.68
N GLY A 170 -0.09 -7.89 14.52
CA GLY A 170 -0.12 -7.62 15.97
C GLY A 170 -1.24 -8.38 16.69
N ALA A 171 -1.61 -9.56 16.20
CA ALA A 171 -2.69 -10.37 16.76
C ALA A 171 -2.30 -11.18 18.01
N ILE A 172 -1.03 -11.13 18.45
CA ILE A 172 -0.55 -11.92 19.58
C ILE A 172 -0.50 -11.05 20.82
N GLU A 173 -1.16 -11.51 21.88
CA GLU A 173 -1.23 -10.88 23.19
C GLU A 173 -0.56 -11.80 24.23
N ARG A 174 -0.19 -11.22 25.38
CA ARG A 174 0.36 -11.98 26.51
C ARG A 174 -0.74 -12.27 27.51
N LYS A 175 -0.94 -13.55 27.83
CA LYS A 175 -1.96 -14.04 28.76
C LYS A 175 -1.31 -14.67 29.98
N GLU A 176 -1.69 -14.22 31.17
CA GLU A 176 -1.31 -14.86 32.42
C GLU A 176 -2.14 -16.11 32.66
N VAL A 177 -1.48 -17.25 32.84
CA VAL A 177 -2.11 -18.49 33.33
C VAL A 177 -1.89 -18.55 34.83
N ARG A 178 -3.01 -18.59 35.57
CA ARG A 178 -3.02 -18.66 37.04
C ARG A 178 -3.62 -19.98 37.51
N ASP A 179 -3.24 -20.42 38.69
CA ASP A 179 -3.83 -21.58 39.35
C ASP A 179 -5.23 -21.25 39.94
N ARG A 180 -5.89 -22.25 40.54
CA ARG A 180 -7.20 -22.07 41.22
C ARG A 180 -7.11 -21.16 42.47
N GLN A 181 -5.92 -20.93 43.01
CA GLN A 181 -5.67 -20.10 44.19
C GLN A 181 -5.24 -18.68 43.81
N GLY A 182 -5.15 -18.36 42.51
CA GLY A 182 -4.78 -17.05 41.98
C GLY A 182 -3.28 -16.83 41.77
N ASN A 183 -2.42 -17.83 42.03
CA ASN A 183 -0.97 -17.72 41.84
C ASN A 183 -0.62 -17.78 40.35
N LEU A 184 0.31 -16.92 39.92
CA LEU A 184 0.83 -16.91 38.56
C LEU A 184 1.67 -18.17 38.29
N LEU A 185 1.23 -19.02 37.36
CA LEU A 185 1.97 -20.21 36.94
C LEU A 185 2.95 -19.87 35.83
N LYS A 186 2.46 -19.21 34.77
CA LYS A 186 3.27 -18.77 33.63
C LYS A 186 2.55 -17.73 32.79
N VAL A 187 3.30 -17.01 31.97
CA VAL A 187 2.74 -16.13 30.93
C VAL A 187 2.89 -16.82 29.59
N VAL A 188 1.78 -16.96 28.86
CA VAL A 188 1.72 -17.62 27.55
C VAL A 188 1.28 -16.63 26.49
N SER A 189 1.52 -16.98 25.23
CA SER A 189 0.95 -16.25 24.10
C SER A 189 -0.53 -16.58 23.94
N SER A 190 -1.34 -15.60 23.59
CA SER A 190 -2.76 -15.74 23.21
C SER A 190 -2.98 -15.04 21.88
N VAL A 191 -3.77 -15.62 20.99
CA VAL A 191 -4.11 -14.97 19.72
C VAL A 191 -5.45 -14.26 19.88
N ASN A 192 -5.51 -13.01 19.47
CA ASN A 192 -6.76 -12.27 19.30
C ASN A 192 -7.39 -12.69 17.95
N PRO A 193 -8.49 -13.46 17.96
CA PRO A 193 -9.10 -13.95 16.72
C PRO A 193 -9.68 -12.81 15.88
N GLY A 194 -10.04 -11.68 16.51
CA GLY A 194 -10.53 -10.47 15.84
C GLY A 194 -9.44 -9.65 15.13
N VAL A 195 -8.15 -9.97 15.33
CA VAL A 195 -7.03 -9.30 14.63
C VAL A 195 -6.26 -10.27 13.74
N CYS A 196 -6.26 -11.57 14.07
CA CYS A 196 -5.56 -12.59 13.30
C CYS A 196 -6.07 -12.69 11.85
N ALA A 197 -5.19 -12.51 10.87
CA ALA A 197 -5.52 -12.65 9.45
C ALA A 197 -5.16 -14.04 8.87
N GLY A 198 -4.89 -15.04 9.73
CA GLY A 198 -4.73 -16.43 9.29
C GLY A 198 -3.47 -16.77 8.50
N CYS A 199 -2.46 -15.90 8.44
CA CYS A 199 -1.26 -16.13 7.62
C CYS A 199 -0.35 -17.29 8.05
N GLY A 200 -0.55 -17.88 9.24
CA GLY A 200 0.25 -19.01 9.74
C GLY A 200 1.69 -18.72 10.15
N ALA A 201 2.21 -17.50 9.96
CA ALA A 201 3.62 -17.17 10.25
C ALA A 201 4.03 -17.48 11.71
N CYS A 202 3.13 -17.25 12.67
CA CYS A 202 3.38 -17.53 14.07
C CYS A 202 3.37 -19.03 14.40
N ALA A 203 2.61 -19.86 13.66
CA ALA A 203 2.61 -21.31 13.80
C ALA A 203 3.95 -21.89 13.35
N VAL A 204 4.42 -21.51 12.16
CA VAL A 204 5.74 -21.91 11.62
C VAL A 204 6.90 -21.43 12.49
N GLY A 205 6.81 -20.21 13.04
CA GLY A 205 7.82 -19.66 13.94
C GLY A 205 7.81 -20.24 15.36
N CYS A 206 6.80 -21.05 15.73
CA CYS A 206 6.64 -21.54 17.09
C CYS A 206 7.63 -22.67 17.41
N ARG A 207 8.70 -22.34 18.13
CA ARG A 207 9.73 -23.32 18.52
C ARG A 207 9.22 -24.48 19.37
N SER A 208 8.16 -24.26 20.15
CA SER A 208 7.56 -25.28 21.02
C SER A 208 6.45 -26.08 20.33
N GLY A 209 6.14 -25.79 19.05
CA GLY A 209 5.01 -26.41 18.34
C GLY A 209 3.66 -26.17 19.03
N SER A 210 3.52 -25.04 19.72
CA SER A 210 2.34 -24.73 20.55
C SER A 210 1.29 -23.91 19.83
N ILE A 211 1.51 -23.51 18.59
CA ILE A 211 0.59 -22.68 17.82
C ILE A 211 0.19 -23.45 16.58
N GLU A 212 -1.11 -23.65 16.40
CA GLU A 212 -1.68 -24.23 15.18
C GLU A 212 -2.49 -23.17 14.43
N LEU A 213 -2.54 -23.28 13.11
CA LEU A 213 -3.47 -22.53 12.28
C LEU A 213 -4.72 -23.40 12.04
N LEU A 214 -5.89 -22.95 12.49
CA LEU A 214 -7.12 -23.70 12.25
C LEU A 214 -7.37 -23.82 10.74
N GLY A 215 -7.67 -25.04 10.28
CA GLY A 215 -7.82 -25.36 8.85
C GLY A 215 -6.51 -25.75 8.14
N TYR A 216 -5.36 -25.52 8.77
CA TYR A 216 -4.03 -25.91 8.31
C TYR A 216 -3.18 -26.42 9.48
N THR A 217 -3.71 -27.33 10.28
CA THR A 217 -2.96 -27.90 11.41
C THR A 217 -1.80 -28.75 10.89
N ASP A 218 -0.77 -28.93 11.71
CA ASP A 218 0.38 -29.77 11.35
C ASP A 218 -0.08 -31.17 10.91
N GLN A 219 -1.06 -31.76 11.60
CA GLN A 219 -1.64 -33.05 11.21
C GLN A 219 -2.29 -33.03 9.82
N GLN A 220 -3.01 -31.97 9.48
CA GLN A 220 -3.64 -31.81 8.16
C GLN A 220 -2.57 -31.70 7.07
N ILE A 221 -1.53 -30.89 7.31
CA ILE A 221 -0.42 -30.71 6.37
C ILE A 221 0.36 -32.03 6.19
N PHE A 222 0.67 -32.74 7.28
CA PHE A 222 1.34 -34.04 7.19
C PHE A 222 0.49 -35.09 6.50
N ALA A 223 -0.83 -35.08 6.69
CA ALA A 223 -1.74 -35.97 5.98
C ALA A 223 -1.75 -35.69 4.48
N GLU A 224 -1.72 -34.42 4.07
CA GLU A 224 -1.64 -34.02 2.65
C GLU A 224 -0.30 -34.42 2.02
N LEU A 225 0.81 -34.25 2.74
CA LEU A 225 2.13 -34.72 2.32
C LEU A 225 2.19 -36.24 2.18
N ALA A 226 1.57 -36.98 3.09
CA ALA A 226 1.52 -38.45 3.04
C ALA A 226 0.61 -39.00 1.94
N ALA A 227 -0.27 -38.17 1.37
CA ALA A 227 -1.16 -38.54 0.27
C ALA A 227 -0.52 -38.33 -1.12
N CYS A 228 0.64 -37.67 -1.19
CA CYS A 228 1.45 -37.49 -2.40
C CYS A 228 2.42 -38.66 -2.60
#